data_AF-K9NUG8-F1
#
_entry.id   AF-K9NUG8-F1
#
_cell.length_a   1.000
_cell.length_b   1.000
_cell.length_c   1.000
_cell.angle_alpha   90.00
_cell.angle_beta   90.00
_cell.angle_gamma   90.00
#
_symmetry.space_group_name_H-M   'P 1'
#
loop_
_entity.id
_entity.type
_entity.pdbx_description
1 polymer ?
#
loop_
_entity_poly.entity_id
_entity_poly.type
_entity_poly.pdbx_seq_one_letter_code
_entity_poly.pdbx_strand_id
1 'polypeptide(L)'
;MAMKGMKSMKVKKSAKKSGKGMKKKAKRVSKVARGKRAKSSVFRGTKEKTPGGLTKSGLVKNKLGKVVSKKKHELGKKIYGKGIKKWIDAVMKARKSLNIKGYQSVGGSSAKGKALLAKARSFYK
;
A
#
# COMPACT_ATOMS: atom_id res chain seq x y z
N MET A 1 12.07 -39.82 74.30
CA MET A 1 12.12 -39.19 72.96
C MET A 1 11.44 -40.17 72.00
N ALA A 2 10.12 -40.13 71.77
CA ALA A 2 9.34 -39.16 70.99
C ALA A 2 9.86 -38.96 69.56
N MET A 3 9.06 -39.37 68.56
CA MET A 3 8.89 -38.92 67.14
C MET A 3 8.17 -40.06 66.38
N LYS A 4 6.84 -40.18 66.29
CA LYS A 4 5.77 -39.35 65.68
C LYS A 4 5.73 -39.35 64.12
N GLY A 5 4.92 -40.28 63.58
CA GLY A 5 3.88 -40.05 62.55
C GLY A 5 4.28 -39.89 61.06
N MET A 6 3.55 -40.55 60.14
CA MET A 6 2.45 -39.94 59.39
C MET A 6 1.79 -40.92 58.38
N LYS A 7 0.46 -40.74 58.23
CA LYS A 7 -0.52 -41.53 57.46
C LYS A 7 -0.30 -41.49 55.95
N SER A 8 -0.53 -42.63 55.29
CA SER A 8 -0.68 -42.77 53.84
C SER A 8 -1.87 -41.95 53.33
N MET A 9 -1.59 -40.96 52.47
CA MET A 9 -2.62 -40.10 51.88
C MET A 9 -3.36 -40.79 50.75
N LYS A 10 -4.68 -40.88 50.96
CA LYS A 10 -5.74 -41.25 50.03
C LYS A 10 -5.64 -40.43 48.72
N VAL A 11 -5.36 -41.09 47.60
CA VAL A 11 -5.38 -40.50 46.24
C VAL A 11 -6.81 -40.02 45.94
N LYS A 12 -7.05 -38.72 46.13
CA LYS A 12 -8.32 -38.08 45.76
C LYS A 12 -8.35 -37.79 44.27
N LYS A 13 -9.15 -38.60 43.58
CA LYS A 13 -9.74 -38.39 42.25
C LYS A 13 -10.29 -36.97 42.12
N SER A 14 -9.50 -36.03 41.61
CA SER A 14 -9.98 -34.71 41.19
C SER A 14 -10.45 -34.82 39.74
N ALA A 15 -11.75 -35.08 39.60
CA ALA A 15 -12.46 -34.97 38.34
C ALA A 15 -12.19 -33.58 37.75
N LYS A 16 -11.49 -33.56 36.61
CA LYS A 16 -11.17 -32.37 35.83
C LYS A 16 -12.49 -31.76 35.35
N LYS A 17 -13.02 -30.80 36.13
CA LYS A 17 -14.19 -30.00 35.79
C LYS A 17 -13.91 -29.34 34.45
N SER A 18 -14.55 -29.85 33.41
CA SER A 18 -14.55 -29.30 32.06
C SER A 18 -14.98 -27.84 32.15
N GLY A 19 -14.00 -26.93 32.06
CA GLY A 19 -14.24 -25.50 31.99
C GLY A 19 -15.14 -25.23 30.80
N LYS A 20 -16.41 -24.94 31.08
CA LYS A 20 -17.42 -24.50 30.11
C LYS A 20 -16.78 -23.36 29.32
N GLY A 21 -16.44 -23.63 28.06
CA GLY A 21 -15.66 -22.74 27.21
C GLY A 21 -16.26 -21.34 27.26
N MET A 22 -15.51 -20.40 27.82
CA MET A 22 -15.90 -19.00 27.89
C MET A 22 -16.14 -18.54 26.45
N LYS A 23 -17.42 -18.38 26.06
CA LYS A 23 -17.81 -17.84 24.75
C LYS A 23 -17.11 -16.49 24.62
N LYS A 24 -16.02 -16.45 23.85
CA LYS A 24 -15.25 -15.23 23.61
C LYS A 24 -16.23 -14.24 22.98
N LYS A 25 -16.68 -13.23 23.75
CA LYS A 25 -17.43 -12.09 23.18
C LYS A 25 -16.64 -11.63 21.95
N ALA A 26 -17.30 -11.61 20.79
CA ALA A 26 -16.66 -11.17 19.55
C ALA A 26 -16.01 -9.80 19.82
N LYS A 27 -14.68 -9.72 19.72
CA LYS A 27 -13.95 -8.49 19.99
C LYS A 27 -14.53 -7.41 19.08
N ARG A 28 -14.99 -6.30 19.66
CA ARG A 28 -15.46 -5.13 18.91
C ARG A 28 -14.37 -4.74 17.91
N VAL A 29 -14.64 -4.96 16.63
CA VAL A 29 -13.69 -4.66 15.56
C VAL A 29 -13.49 -3.14 15.56
N SER A 30 -12.25 -2.68 15.69
CA SER A 30 -11.98 -1.23 15.75
C SER A 30 -12.53 -0.53 14.50
N LYS A 31 -13.19 0.62 14.66
CA LYS A 31 -13.73 1.40 13.52
C LYS A 31 -12.63 2.07 12.69
N VAL A 32 -11.51 2.40 13.33
CA VAL A 32 -10.35 3.05 12.71
C VAL A 32 -9.38 2.00 12.18
N ALA A 33 -9.07 2.08 10.88
CA ALA A 33 -8.06 1.25 10.23
C ALA A 33 -6.66 1.79 10.55
N ARG A 34 -5.78 1.01 11.18
CA ARG A 34 -4.37 1.35 11.42
C ARG A 34 -3.44 0.44 10.60
N GLY A 35 -2.18 0.86 10.43
CA GLY A 35 -1.14 0.08 9.76
C GLY A 35 -1.10 0.21 8.23
N LYS A 36 -0.20 -0.57 7.60
CA LYS A 36 0.14 -0.46 6.15
C LYS A 36 -1.07 -0.61 5.23
N ARG A 37 -2.07 -1.42 5.62
CA ARG A 37 -3.27 -1.70 4.82
C ARG A 37 -4.46 -0.79 5.15
N ALA A 38 -4.29 0.25 5.97
CA ALA A 38 -5.41 1.07 6.47
C ALA A 38 -6.35 1.58 5.37
N LYS A 39 -5.80 2.19 4.30
CA LYS A 39 -6.59 2.69 3.17
C LYS A 39 -7.28 1.56 2.41
N SER A 40 -6.62 0.43 2.23
CA SER A 40 -7.23 -0.74 1.58
C SER A 40 -8.37 -1.33 2.40
N SER A 41 -8.20 -1.45 3.73
CA SER A 41 -9.25 -1.92 4.64
C SER A 41 -10.50 -1.03 4.62
N VAL A 42 -10.32 0.30 4.61
CA VAL A 42 -11.43 1.25 4.49
C VAL A 42 -12.10 1.17 3.12
N PHE A 43 -11.31 1.06 2.04
CA PHE A 43 -11.85 0.94 0.69
C PHE A 43 -12.65 -0.36 0.50
N ARG A 44 -12.20 -1.46 1.12
CA ARG A 44 -12.92 -2.75 1.18
C ARG A 44 -14.16 -2.70 2.09
N GLY A 45 -14.26 -1.73 2.99
CA GLY A 45 -15.39 -1.60 3.93
C GLY A 45 -15.23 -2.39 5.23
N THR A 46 -14.07 -2.98 5.52
CA THR A 46 -13.85 -3.68 6.81
C THR A 46 -13.65 -2.72 7.98
N LYS A 47 -13.46 -1.43 7.70
CA LYS A 47 -13.23 -0.34 8.64
C LYS A 47 -13.92 0.91 8.11
N GLU A 48 -14.37 1.77 9.01
CA GLU A 48 -15.10 3.00 8.64
C GLU A 48 -14.17 4.10 8.13
N LYS A 49 -13.04 4.33 8.84
CA LYS A 49 -12.13 5.44 8.56
C LYS A 49 -10.66 5.08 8.81
N THR A 50 -9.76 5.78 8.12
CA THR A 50 -8.31 5.73 8.39
C THR A 50 -7.95 6.62 9.60
N PRO A 51 -6.71 6.59 10.13
CA PRO A 51 -6.34 7.40 11.28
C PRO A 51 -6.39 8.90 10.97
N GLY A 52 -6.14 9.28 9.71
CA GLY A 52 -6.30 10.65 9.21
C GLY A 52 -7.70 10.97 8.69
N GLY A 53 -8.73 10.25 9.13
CA GLY A 53 -10.13 10.58 8.85
C GLY A 53 -10.66 10.23 7.46
N LEU A 54 -9.85 9.71 6.53
CA LEU A 54 -10.35 9.31 5.21
C LEU A 54 -11.34 8.14 5.31
N THR A 55 -12.51 8.32 4.71
CA THR A 55 -13.55 7.30 4.47
C THR A 55 -13.43 6.74 3.05
N LYS A 56 -14.29 5.77 2.70
CA LYS A 56 -14.30 5.13 1.37
C LYS A 56 -14.47 6.13 0.23
N SER A 57 -15.31 7.16 0.38
CA SER A 57 -15.55 8.19 -0.64
C SER A 57 -14.31 9.04 -0.96
N GLY A 58 -13.42 9.20 0.01
CA GLY A 58 -12.16 9.93 -0.14
C GLY A 58 -11.01 9.11 -0.75
N LEU A 59 -11.26 7.85 -1.10
CA LEU A 59 -10.24 6.91 -1.58
C LEU A 59 -10.54 6.44 -3.01
N VAL A 60 -9.47 6.14 -3.75
CA VAL A 60 -9.55 5.64 -5.13
C VAL A 60 -8.44 4.61 -5.36
N LYS A 61 -8.70 3.62 -6.21
CA LYS A 61 -7.71 2.64 -6.66
C LYS A 61 -6.99 3.17 -7.91
N ASN A 62 -5.66 3.21 -7.90
CA ASN A 62 -4.88 3.62 -9.07
C ASN A 62 -4.71 2.45 -10.07
N LYS A 63 -4.11 2.73 -11.25
CA LYS A 63 -3.84 1.71 -12.28
C LYS A 63 -2.98 0.54 -11.78
N LEU A 64 -2.10 0.76 -10.80
CA LEU A 64 -1.26 -0.26 -10.17
C LEU A 64 -1.97 -1.02 -9.04
N GLY A 65 -3.27 -0.79 -8.85
CA GLY A 65 -4.08 -1.45 -7.82
C GLY A 65 -3.91 -0.92 -6.39
N LYS A 66 -3.09 0.11 -6.19
CA LYS A 66 -2.86 0.75 -4.88
C LYS A 66 -4.01 1.72 -4.55
N VAL A 67 -4.53 1.62 -3.34
CA VAL A 67 -5.53 2.55 -2.81
C VAL A 67 -4.86 3.81 -2.28
N VAL A 68 -5.19 4.95 -2.88
CA VAL A 68 -4.68 6.29 -2.54
C VAL A 68 -5.84 7.23 -2.23
N SER A 69 -5.56 8.42 -1.70
CA SER A 69 -6.61 9.43 -1.54
C SER A 69 -6.95 10.06 -2.88
N LYS A 70 -8.24 10.31 -3.11
CA LYS A 70 -8.76 10.92 -4.34
C LYS A 70 -8.07 12.27 -4.64
N LYS A 71 -7.95 13.12 -3.61
CA LYS A 71 -7.20 14.40 -3.67
C LYS A 71 -5.77 14.23 -4.19
N LYS A 72 -5.01 13.24 -3.68
CA LYS A 72 -3.63 12.98 -4.15
C LYS A 72 -3.59 12.47 -5.58
N HIS A 73 -4.57 11.65 -5.96
CA HIS A 73 -4.66 11.14 -7.33
C HIS A 73 -4.92 12.26 -8.34
N GLU A 74 -5.84 13.17 -8.03
CA GLU A 74 -6.16 14.33 -8.86
C GLU A 74 -4.98 15.32 -8.94
N LEU A 75 -4.29 15.58 -7.82
CA LEU A 75 -3.09 16.42 -7.82
C LEU A 75 -2.02 15.84 -8.76
N GLY A 76 -1.78 14.52 -8.70
CA GLY A 76 -0.85 13.86 -9.60
C GLY A 76 -1.22 14.01 -11.08
N LYS A 77 -2.51 13.91 -11.43
CA LYS A 77 -3.00 14.16 -12.78
C LYS A 77 -2.80 15.62 -13.23
N LYS A 78 -3.06 16.57 -12.34
CA LYS A 78 -2.85 18.00 -12.61
C LYS A 78 -1.37 18.30 -12.87
N ILE A 79 -0.47 17.80 -12.02
CA ILE A 79 0.99 17.98 -12.20
C ILE A 79 1.47 17.34 -13.51
N TYR A 80 1.00 16.13 -13.81
CA TYR A 80 1.33 15.45 -15.06
C TYR A 80 0.90 16.26 -16.29
N GLY A 81 -0.32 16.80 -16.28
CA GLY A 81 -0.85 17.63 -17.36
C GLY A 81 -0.15 18.97 -17.55
N LYS A 82 0.40 19.57 -16.48
CA LYS A 82 1.04 20.90 -16.54
C LYS A 82 2.30 20.96 -17.42
N GLY A 83 3.08 19.89 -17.51
CA GLY A 83 4.33 19.95 -18.29
C GLY A 83 4.99 18.61 -18.56
N ILE A 84 4.89 17.65 -17.62
CA ILE A 84 5.51 16.33 -17.78
C ILE A 84 4.99 15.62 -19.04
N LYS A 85 3.67 15.69 -19.29
CA LYS A 85 3.06 15.10 -20.48
C LYS A 85 3.65 15.66 -21.77
N LYS A 86 3.78 16.99 -21.88
CA LYS A 86 4.33 17.66 -23.07
C LYS A 86 5.75 17.16 -23.40
N TRP A 87 6.60 17.03 -22.37
CA TRP A 87 7.97 16.53 -22.55
C TRP A 87 7.99 15.06 -22.99
N ILE A 88 7.18 14.21 -22.37
CA ILE A 88 7.09 12.79 -22.75
C ILE A 88 6.62 12.65 -24.20
N ASP A 89 5.60 13.41 -24.61
CA ASP A 89 5.08 13.38 -25.97
C ASP A 89 6.13 13.86 -26.98
N ALA A 90 6.91 14.90 -26.65
CA ALA A 90 8.02 15.39 -27.48
C ALA A 90 9.13 14.33 -27.63
N VAL A 91 9.54 13.67 -26.54
CA VAL A 91 10.52 12.58 -26.57
C VAL A 91 10.01 11.39 -27.39
N MET A 92 8.73 11.01 -27.23
CA MET A 92 8.14 9.93 -28.03
C MET A 92 8.13 10.25 -29.53
N LYS A 93 7.79 11.48 -29.91
CA LYS A 93 7.87 11.94 -31.31
C LYS A 93 9.30 11.90 -31.85
N ALA A 94 10.27 12.36 -31.06
CA ALA A 94 11.69 12.31 -31.43
C ALA A 94 12.20 10.87 -31.60
N ARG A 95 11.83 9.96 -30.70
CA ARG A 95 12.19 8.54 -30.80
C ARG A 95 11.65 7.89 -32.07
N LYS A 96 10.38 8.16 -32.41
CA LYS A 96 9.77 7.70 -33.66
C LYS A 96 10.50 8.26 -34.88
N SER A 97 10.80 9.56 -34.86
CA SER A 97 11.49 10.25 -35.97
C SER A 97 12.95 9.83 -36.18
N LEU A 98 13.59 9.23 -35.17
CA LEU A 98 14.97 8.72 -35.23
C LEU A 98 15.00 7.18 -35.31
N ASN A 99 13.83 6.54 -35.41
CA ASN A 99 13.65 5.09 -35.46
C ASN A 99 14.40 4.32 -34.34
N ILE A 100 14.44 4.89 -33.13
CA ILE A 100 15.19 4.31 -32.01
C ILE A 100 14.39 3.17 -31.38
N LYS A 101 14.87 1.94 -31.57
CA LYS A 101 14.38 0.72 -30.91
C LYS A 101 15.25 0.40 -29.68
N GLY A 102 14.64 -0.13 -28.63
CA GLY A 102 15.33 -0.44 -27.37
C GLY A 102 15.65 0.78 -26.50
N TYR A 103 16.53 0.58 -25.53
CA TYR A 103 16.95 1.64 -24.61
C TYR A 103 17.89 2.64 -25.29
N GLN A 104 17.66 3.92 -25.05
CA GLN A 104 18.58 4.99 -25.46
C GLN A 104 18.52 6.10 -24.42
N SER A 105 19.67 6.53 -23.93
CA SER A 105 19.77 7.68 -23.04
C SER A 105 19.26 8.94 -23.74
N VAL A 106 18.43 9.74 -23.08
CA VAL A 106 18.06 11.07 -23.57
C VAL A 106 19.19 12.02 -23.18
N GLY A 107 20.04 12.39 -24.14
CA GLY A 107 21.30 13.09 -23.88
C GLY A 107 22.46 12.14 -23.52
N GLY A 108 23.45 12.68 -22.82
CA GLY A 108 24.65 11.96 -22.37
C GLY A 108 25.83 12.01 -23.37
N SER A 109 26.77 11.07 -23.23
CA SER A 109 27.98 10.98 -24.05
C SER A 109 27.73 10.36 -25.43
N SER A 110 26.73 9.50 -25.56
CA SER A 110 26.37 8.84 -26.83
C SER A 110 25.83 9.84 -27.86
N ALA A 111 26.33 9.79 -29.09
CA ALA A 111 25.88 10.63 -30.20
C ALA A 111 24.36 10.49 -30.46
N LYS A 112 23.83 9.26 -30.43
CA LYS A 112 22.40 8.98 -30.58
C LYS A 112 21.55 9.64 -29.48
N GLY A 113 22.07 9.67 -28.26
CA GLY A 113 21.41 10.29 -27.12
C GLY A 113 21.37 11.82 -27.21
N LYS A 114 22.49 12.43 -27.62
CA LYS A 114 22.56 13.88 -27.89
C LYS A 114 21.58 14.28 -29.01
N ALA A 115 21.54 13.53 -30.10
CA ALA A 115 20.60 13.77 -31.20
C ALA A 115 19.13 13.63 -30.76
N LEU A 116 18.82 12.62 -29.94
CA LEU A 116 17.49 12.44 -29.36
C LEU A 116 17.06 13.62 -28.49
N LEU A 117 17.96 14.13 -27.65
CA LEU A 117 17.68 15.29 -26.81
C LEU A 117 17.43 16.56 -27.64
N ALA A 118 18.28 16.81 -28.64
CA ALA A 118 18.13 17.97 -29.53
C ALA A 118 16.78 17.94 -30.26
N LYS A 119 16.40 16.78 -30.81
CA LYS A 119 15.12 16.61 -31.52
C LYS A 119 13.91 16.59 -30.58
N ALA A 120 14.06 16.09 -29.35
CA ALA A 120 12.99 16.18 -28.35
C ALA A 120 12.74 17.64 -27.93
N ARG A 121 13.80 18.44 -27.75
CA ARG A 121 13.69 19.87 -27.44
C ARG A 121 13.01 20.65 -28.57
N SER A 122 13.27 20.32 -29.83
CA SER A 122 12.59 21.00 -30.95
C SER A 122 11.09 20.71 -31.03
N PHE A 123 10.64 19.54 -30.55
CA PHE A 123 9.22 19.22 -30.43
C PHE A 123 8.56 19.73 -29.15
N TYR A 124 9.34 20.17 -28.18
CA TYR A 124 8.84 20.69 -26.91
C TYR A 124 8.47 22.17 -27.08
N LYS A 125 7.15 22.43 -27.18
CA LYS A 125 6.54 23.77 -27.24
C LYS A 125 5.65 24.02 -26.03
#